data_AF-A0A8J6M0L2-F1
#
_entry.id   AF-A0A8J6M0L2-F1
#
_cell.length_a   1.000
_cell.length_b   1.000
_cell.length_c   1.000
_cell.angle_alpha   90.00
_cell.angle_beta   90.00
_cell.angle_gamma   90.00
#
_symmetry.space_group_name_H-M   'P 1'
#
loop_
_entity.id
_entity.type
_entity.pdbx_description
1 polymer ?
#
loop_
_entity_poly.entity_id
_entity_poly.type
_entity_poly.pdbx_seq_one_letter_code
_entity_poly.pdbx_strand_id
1 'polypeptide(L)'
;MEYDFFPSSFGPPVAEFSSGFEAIGDWMSNDIGADAHVIDQLLTMIEQLENRQKLEHEFISAQYVLHMDQHEVELKFKYDAQYSAQLTAEEEHIMSIENGAGCGLTDLKIALQKWREYIMESRSAL
;
A
#
# COMPACT_ATOMS: atom_id res chain seq x y z
N MET A 1 -2.28 -9.53 9.06
CA MET A 1 -2.76 -9.56 7.66
C MET A 1 -2.31 -10.85 7.00
N GLU A 2 -3.17 -11.56 6.29
CA GLU A 2 -2.79 -12.76 5.52
C GLU A 2 -2.74 -12.39 4.03
N TYR A 3 -1.76 -12.95 3.29
CA TYR A 3 -1.55 -12.67 1.87
C TYR A 3 -0.78 -13.79 1.18
N ASP A 4 -0.96 -13.87 -0.14
CA ASP A 4 -0.21 -14.74 -1.05
C ASP A 4 0.23 -13.96 -2.30
N PHE A 5 1.35 -14.36 -2.89
CA PHE A 5 1.91 -13.73 -4.09
C PHE A 5 1.92 -14.70 -5.26
N PHE A 6 1.54 -14.20 -6.44
CA PHE A 6 1.38 -15.00 -7.64
C PHE A 6 2.17 -14.40 -8.81
N PRO A 7 2.80 -15.25 -9.66
CA PRO A 7 3.41 -14.77 -10.88
C PRO A 7 2.30 -14.36 -11.87
N SER A 8 2.51 -13.26 -12.58
CA SER A 8 1.61 -12.85 -13.65
C SER A 8 2.23 -13.15 -15.00
N SER A 9 1.45 -13.76 -15.90
CA SER A 9 1.87 -14.01 -17.29
C SER A 9 1.74 -12.78 -18.19
N PHE A 10 1.03 -11.74 -17.73
CA PHE A 10 0.63 -10.59 -18.54
C PHE A 10 1.06 -9.24 -17.94
N GLY A 11 1.85 -9.23 -16.85
CA GLY A 11 2.19 -8.01 -16.13
C GLY A 11 3.12 -8.24 -14.93
N PRO A 12 3.24 -7.25 -14.02
CA PRO A 12 3.92 -7.43 -12.75
C PRO A 12 3.23 -8.53 -11.91
N PRO A 13 3.92 -9.13 -10.94
CA PRO A 13 3.31 -10.10 -10.05
C PRO A 13 2.08 -9.52 -9.32
N VAL A 14 1.23 -10.41 -8.81
CA VAL A 14 0.00 -10.05 -8.09
C VAL A 14 0.14 -10.41 -6.62
N ALA A 15 -0.32 -9.51 -5.76
CA ALA A 15 -0.47 -9.72 -4.34
C ALA A 15 -1.95 -9.78 -3.95
N GLU A 16 -2.40 -10.93 -3.43
CA GLU A 16 -3.77 -11.11 -2.93
C GLU A 16 -3.76 -11.11 -1.41
N PHE A 17 -4.65 -10.31 -0.81
CA PHE A 17 -4.76 -10.17 0.63
C PHE A 17 -6.13 -10.65 1.11
N SER A 18 -6.17 -11.16 2.35
CA SER A 18 -7.41 -11.57 3.02
C SER A 18 -8.42 -10.42 3.15
N SER A 19 -9.69 -10.75 3.38
CA SER A 19 -10.75 -9.76 3.42
C SER A 19 -10.52 -8.65 4.47
N GLY A 20 -10.83 -7.41 4.08
CA GLY A 20 -10.51 -6.17 4.81
C GLY A 20 -9.19 -5.52 4.40
N PHE A 21 -8.39 -6.16 3.54
CA PHE A 21 -7.09 -5.68 3.09
C PHE A 21 -6.93 -5.72 1.56
N GLU A 22 -8.02 -5.91 0.83
CA GLU A 22 -8.05 -6.04 -0.64
C GLU A 22 -7.42 -4.80 -1.31
N ALA A 23 -7.68 -3.60 -0.78
CA ALA A 23 -7.08 -2.36 -1.29
C ALA A 23 -5.54 -2.34 -1.16
N ILE A 24 -4.97 -2.96 -0.12
CA ILE A 24 -3.50 -3.10 0.03
C ILE A 24 -2.95 -4.01 -1.06
N GLY A 25 -3.63 -5.13 -1.34
CA GLY A 25 -3.24 -6.05 -2.41
C GLY A 25 -3.29 -5.39 -3.79
N ASP A 26 -4.36 -4.65 -4.07
CA ASP A 26 -4.50 -3.88 -5.31
C ASP A 26 -3.41 -2.81 -5.46
N TRP A 27 -3.18 -2.00 -4.42
CA TRP A 27 -2.11 -1.00 -4.40
C TRP A 27 -0.72 -1.63 -4.57
N MET A 28 -0.46 -2.74 -3.87
CA MET A 28 0.82 -3.45 -3.95
C MET A 28 1.07 -3.99 -5.36
N SER A 29 0.02 -4.49 -6.03
CA SER A 29 0.12 -5.08 -7.36
C SER A 29 0.20 -4.03 -8.48
N ASN A 30 -0.62 -2.98 -8.40
CA ASN A 30 -0.89 -2.07 -9.51
C ASN A 30 -0.20 -0.71 -9.38
N ASP A 31 -0.07 -0.19 -8.16
CA ASP A 31 0.46 1.16 -7.94
C ASP A 31 1.97 1.14 -7.68
N ILE A 32 2.48 0.19 -6.90
CA ILE A 32 3.93 0.01 -6.69
C ILE A 32 4.50 -1.11 -7.57
N GLY A 33 3.74 -2.19 -7.77
CA GLY A 33 4.11 -3.34 -8.60
C GLY A 33 5.50 -3.89 -8.29
N ALA A 34 6.28 -4.17 -9.34
CA ALA A 34 7.64 -4.72 -9.24
C ALA A 34 8.76 -3.66 -9.12
N ASP A 35 8.42 -2.41 -8.78
CA ASP A 35 9.41 -1.34 -8.64
C ASP A 35 10.14 -1.42 -7.29
N ALA A 36 11.29 -2.10 -7.30
CA ALA A 36 12.14 -2.25 -6.12
C ALA A 36 12.60 -0.91 -5.53
N HIS A 37 12.70 0.15 -6.33
CA HIS A 37 13.11 1.46 -5.82
C HIS A 37 12.00 2.10 -4.99
N VAL A 38 10.74 2.01 -5.45
CA VAL A 38 9.58 2.49 -4.68
C VAL A 38 9.42 1.70 -3.39
N ILE A 39 9.58 0.38 -3.44
CA ILE A 39 9.51 -0.47 -2.25
C ILE A 39 10.61 -0.10 -1.23
N ASP A 40 11.85 0.12 -1.68
CA ASP A 40 12.96 0.56 -0.82
C ASP A 40 12.72 1.94 -0.20
N GLN A 41 12.12 2.86 -0.96
CA GLN A 41 11.72 4.17 -0.43
C GLN A 41 10.67 4.02 0.68
N LEU A 42 9.63 3.22 0.47
CA LEU A 42 8.60 2.96 1.48
C LEU A 42 9.18 2.34 2.74
N LEU A 43 10.05 1.33 2.60
CA LEU A 43 10.74 0.72 3.75
C LEU A 43 11.59 1.74 4.51
N THR A 44 12.28 2.64 3.80
CA THR A 44 13.03 3.73 4.42
C THR A 44 12.12 4.70 5.19
N MET A 45 10.95 5.06 4.65
CA MET A 45 9.98 5.91 5.35
C MET A 45 9.47 5.25 6.62
N ILE A 46 9.18 3.94 6.58
CA ILE A 46 8.77 3.17 7.75
C ILE A 46 9.88 3.16 8.81
N GLU A 47 11.13 2.96 8.42
CA GLU A 47 12.27 3.02 9.36
C GLU A 47 12.41 4.41 10.01
N GLN A 48 12.13 5.49 9.28
CA GLN A 48 12.13 6.85 9.85
C GLN A 48 11.05 7.01 10.92
N LEU A 49 9.87 6.41 10.73
CA LEU A 49 8.78 6.41 11.71
C LEU A 49 9.13 5.59 12.96
N GLU A 50 9.62 4.36 12.78
CA GLU A 50 10.03 3.48 13.87
C GLU A 50 11.14 4.09 14.73
N ASN A 51 12.10 4.77 14.09
CA ASN A 51 13.20 5.46 14.78
C ASN A 51 12.81 6.83 15.33
N ARG A 52 11.52 7.20 15.25
CA ARG A 52 10.98 8.50 15.69
C ARG A 52 11.69 9.71 15.07
N GLN A 53 12.25 9.52 13.87
CA GLN A 53 12.83 10.61 13.08
C GLN A 53 11.72 11.46 12.46
N LYS A 54 10.56 10.85 12.21
CA LYS A 54 9.30 11.53 11.87
C LYS A 54 8.15 10.99 12.71
N LEU A 55 7.08 11.79 12.77
CA LEU A 55 5.83 11.42 13.43
C LEU A 55 4.86 10.75 12.44
N GLU A 56 4.84 11.24 11.21
CA GLU A 56 3.95 10.76 10.15
C GLU A 56 4.61 10.88 8.78
N HIS A 57 4.07 10.15 7.81
CA HIS A 57 4.40 10.20 6.40
C HIS A 57 3.15 10.05 5.55
N GLU A 58 3.15 10.73 4.39
CA GLU A 58 2.19 10.53 3.32
C GLU A 58 2.93 10.08 2.06
N PHE A 59 2.37 9.08 1.38
CA PHE A 59 2.85 8.61 0.08
C PHE A 59 1.69 8.57 -0.90
N ILE A 60 1.79 9.36 -1.97
CA ILE A 60 0.76 9.45 -3.01
C ILE A 60 1.17 8.59 -4.19
N SER A 61 0.29 7.69 -4.58
CA SER A 61 0.44 6.79 -5.73
C SER A 61 -0.61 7.05 -6.81
N ALA A 62 -0.70 6.16 -7.80
CA ALA A 62 -1.54 6.36 -8.97
C ALA A 62 -3.03 6.44 -8.59
N GLN A 63 -3.49 5.51 -7.77
CA GLN A 63 -4.87 5.34 -7.35
C GLN A 63 -5.07 5.58 -5.86
N TYR A 64 -4.04 5.44 -5.04
CA TYR A 64 -4.17 5.54 -3.58
C TYR A 64 -3.29 6.61 -2.95
N VAL A 65 -3.68 7.04 -1.75
CA VAL A 65 -2.87 7.78 -0.80
C VAL A 65 -2.66 6.91 0.43
N LEU A 66 -1.39 6.69 0.78
CA LEU A 66 -0.97 5.95 1.95
C LEU A 66 -0.56 6.93 3.05
N HIS A 67 -1.26 6.90 4.17
CA HIS A 67 -0.89 7.62 5.39
C HIS A 67 -0.28 6.63 6.37
N MET A 68 0.82 7.01 7.01
CA MET A 68 1.52 6.19 7.98
C MET A 68 1.92 7.05 9.18
N ASP A 69 1.71 6.53 10.38
CA ASP A 69 2.31 7.06 11.60
C ASP A 69 3.18 5.99 12.28
N GLN A 70 3.56 6.21 13.54
CA GLN A 70 4.43 5.28 14.28
C GLN A 70 3.78 3.92 14.60
N HIS A 71 2.49 3.75 14.35
CA HIS A 71 1.70 2.62 14.79
C HIS A 71 0.84 2.04 13.69
N GLU A 72 0.16 2.88 12.92
CA GLU A 72 -0.88 2.50 11.98
C GLU A 72 -0.63 3.05 10.59
N VAL A 73 -1.32 2.43 9.64
CA VAL A 73 -1.32 2.76 8.23
C VAL A 73 -2.75 2.79 7.75
N GLU A 74 -3.09 3.84 7.01
CA GLU A 74 -4.36 3.99 6.30
C GLU A 74 -4.10 4.17 4.82
N LEU A 75 -4.66 3.29 3.99
CA LEU A 75 -4.68 3.41 2.55
C LEU A 75 -6.06 3.91 2.11
N LYS A 76 -6.08 5.02 1.38
CA LYS A 76 -7.32 5.67 0.91
C LYS A 76 -7.32 5.77 -0.59
N PHE A 77 -8.44 5.41 -1.22
CA PHE A 77 -8.61 5.62 -2.65
C PHE A 77 -8.64 7.12 -2.96
N LYS A 78 -7.92 7.52 -4.01
CA LYS A 78 -7.86 8.91 -4.46
C LYS A 78 -9.07 9.19 -5.35
N TYR A 79 -9.97 10.02 -4.85
CA TYR A 79 -11.07 10.53 -5.65
C TYR A 79 -10.62 11.66 -6.58
N ASP A 80 -11.26 11.75 -7.74
CA ASP A 80 -11.11 12.90 -8.62
C ASP A 80 -11.55 14.18 -7.88
N ALA A 81 -10.79 15.27 -8.02
CA ALA A 81 -11.06 16.51 -7.29
C ALA A 81 -12.43 17.13 -7.62
N GLN A 82 -12.95 16.92 -8.83
CA GLN A 82 -14.29 17.36 -9.21
C GLN A 82 -15.36 16.48 -8.56
N TYR A 83 -15.08 15.19 -8.37
CA TYR A 83 -15.96 14.26 -7.67
C TYR A 83 -15.97 14.54 -6.16
N SER A 84 -14.81 14.73 -5.52
CA SER A 84 -14.72 15.04 -4.09
C SER A 84 -15.41 16.35 -3.72
N ALA A 85 -15.32 17.38 -4.57
CA ALA A 85 -15.99 18.67 -4.35
C ALA A 85 -17.53 18.58 -4.30
N GLN A 86 -18.13 17.46 -4.71
CA GLN A 86 -19.57 17.20 -4.66
C GLN A 86 -19.98 16.37 -3.44
N LEU A 87 -19.03 15.80 -2.71
CA LEU A 87 -19.27 14.97 -1.54
C LEU A 87 -19.31 15.81 -0.27
N THR A 88 -20.16 15.40 0.66
CA THR A 88 -20.08 15.85 2.06
C THR A 88 -18.95 15.13 2.78
N ALA A 89 -18.49 15.70 3.90
CA ALA A 89 -17.44 15.09 4.71
C ALA A 89 -17.82 13.68 5.23
N GLU A 90 -19.11 13.42 5.45
CA GLU A 90 -19.60 12.10 5.87
C GLU A 90 -19.55 11.09 4.72
N GLU A 91 -19.92 11.49 3.51
CA GLU A 91 -19.83 10.65 2.31
C GLU A 91 -18.37 10.32 1.98
N GLU A 92 -17.46 11.30 2.05
CA GLU A 92 -16.02 11.06 1.87
C GLU A 92 -15.49 10.05 2.89
N HIS A 93 -15.92 10.16 4.15
CA HIS A 93 -15.50 9.23 5.21
C HIS A 93 -16.01 7.81 4.97
N ILE A 94 -17.29 7.63 4.63
CA ILE A 94 -17.87 6.31 4.33
C ILE A 94 -17.14 5.67 3.15
N MET A 95 -16.95 6.42 2.07
CA MET A 95 -16.30 5.90 0.87
C MET A 95 -14.83 5.54 1.13
N SER A 96 -14.12 6.34 1.95
CA SER A 96 -12.76 6.02 2.39
C SER A 96 -12.69 4.71 3.17
N ILE A 97 -13.73 4.36 3.94
CA ILE A 97 -13.78 3.08 4.66
C ILE A 97 -14.06 1.94 3.69
N GLU A 98 -15.00 2.13 2.74
CA GLU A 98 -15.41 1.07 1.81
C GLU A 98 -14.34 0.71 0.77
N ASN A 99 -13.57 1.71 0.30
CA ASN A 99 -12.57 1.54 -0.76
C ASN A 99 -11.12 1.61 -0.24
N GLY A 100 -10.95 1.69 1.07
CA GLY A 100 -9.66 1.76 1.73
C GLY A 100 -9.34 0.49 2.50
N ALA A 101 -8.21 0.54 3.20
CA ALA A 101 -7.81 -0.48 4.15
C ALA A 101 -6.89 0.13 5.22
N GLY A 102 -6.92 -0.43 6.42
CA GLY A 102 -6.07 -0.02 7.54
C GLY A 102 -5.35 -1.20 8.17
N CYS A 103 -4.09 -1.02 8.55
CA CYS A 103 -3.30 -2.06 9.22
C CYS A 103 -2.23 -1.46 10.14
N GLY A 104 -1.54 -2.29 10.93
CA GLY A 104 -0.38 -1.83 11.69
C GLY A 104 0.81 -1.52 10.79
N LEU A 105 1.62 -0.52 11.16
CA LEU A 105 2.85 -0.15 10.46
C LEU A 105 3.80 -1.36 10.30
N THR A 106 3.92 -2.16 11.36
CA THR A 106 4.74 -3.37 11.35
C THR A 106 4.19 -4.42 10.38
N ASP A 107 2.87 -4.57 10.28
CA ASP A 107 2.26 -5.53 9.35
C ASP A 107 2.53 -5.13 7.89
N LEU A 108 2.39 -3.84 7.55
CA LEU A 108 2.72 -3.33 6.22
C LEU A 108 4.20 -3.54 5.90
N LYS A 109 5.09 -3.23 6.85
CA LYS A 109 6.54 -3.43 6.68
C LYS A 109 6.89 -4.86 6.31
N ILE A 110 6.32 -5.83 7.05
CA ILE A 110 6.55 -7.25 6.79
C ILE A 110 6.05 -7.63 5.40
N ALA A 111 4.84 -7.19 5.03
CA ALA A 111 4.29 -7.45 3.70
C ALA A 111 5.16 -6.87 2.58
N LEU A 112 5.64 -5.63 2.69
CA LEU A 112 6.54 -4.99 1.72
C LEU A 112 7.88 -5.71 1.62
N GLN A 113 8.45 -6.18 2.74
CA GLN A 113 9.69 -6.97 2.72
C GLN A 113 9.49 -8.29 1.99
N LYS A 114 8.39 -9.00 2.27
CA LYS A 114 8.06 -10.25 1.57
C LYS A 114 7.78 -10.04 0.09
N TRP A 115 7.11 -8.96 -0.25
CA TRP A 115 6.89 -8.59 -1.64
C TRP A 115 8.19 -8.34 -2.39
N ARG A 116 9.10 -7.58 -1.77
CA ARG A 116 10.44 -7.32 -2.30
C ARG A 116 11.24 -8.61 -2.52
N GLU A 117 11.26 -9.50 -1.54
CA GLU A 117 11.91 -10.81 -1.62
C GLU A 117 11.37 -11.58 -2.83
N TYR A 118 10.04 -11.70 -2.93
CA TYR A 118 9.36 -12.42 -4.00
C TYR A 118 9.69 -11.87 -5.40
N ILE A 119 9.71 -10.55 -5.58
CA ILE A 119 10.07 -9.91 -6.86
C ILE A 119 11.52 -10.18 -7.23
N MET A 120 12.45 -10.15 -6.26
CA MET A 120 13.87 -10.38 -6.52
C MET A 120 14.17 -11.84 -6.89
N GLU A 121 13.53 -12.79 -6.22
CA GLU A 121 13.64 -14.22 -6.55
C GLU A 121 13.09 -14.50 -7.94
N SER A 122 11.92 -13.95 -8.27
CA SER A 122 11.27 -14.11 -9.58
C SER A 122 12.13 -13.59 -10.75
N ARG A 123 12.96 -12.56 -10.51
CA ARG A 123 13.87 -12.00 -11.52
C ARG A 123 15.18 -12.78 -11.67
N SER A 124 15.60 -13.52 -10.65
CA SER A 124 16.83 -14.33 -10.69
C SER A 124 16.63 -15.69 -11.36
N ALA A 125 15.37 -16.05 -11.64
CA ALA A 125 14.98 -17.28 -12.34
C ALA A 125 14.87 -17.12 -13.86
N LEU A 126 15.12 -15.92 -14.40
CA LEU A 126 15.14 -15.59 -15.83
C LEU A 126 16.59 -15.42 -16.32
#